data_AF-A0A928EGB6-F1
#
_entry.id   AF-A0A928EGB6-F1
#
_cell.length_a   1.000
_cell.length_b   1.000
_cell.length_c   1.000
_cell.angle_alpha   90.00
_cell.angle_beta   90.00
_cell.angle_gamma   90.00
#
_symmetry.space_group_name_H-M   'P 1'
#
loop_
_entity.id
_entity.type
_entity.pdbx_description
1 polymer ?
#
loop_
_entity_poly.entity_id
_entity_poly.type
_entity_poly.pdbx_seq_one_letter_code
_entity_poly.pdbx_strand_id
1 'polypeptide(L)'
;MSYFSNLIGDVPGDPAEVARYAREVRAAGENAAEAYGDLRHSERSVPDWQGASANAFQSAMSEQKSAVTRLQDGLYKAASSLENYGYIVAEFKRLAANVQGELEKLDAQLSGVASWQEAATYMALSPQVALLVDDYNRYLTSLEEAADQCGAELRNALDIEPVNYNDDGVEIGSQRSLTERDMERINNQLKDMAPEDINQRGIGDCTYLAGLGSVMQYPEGQEWLASCITPHYDASGKQDGYLVTLYDDPLHPDDDAKQQVLVTDVYTRGVKGSNGPSVVSVFESAYGQLHPGGTLGGPDGISGNSGTEVFKDITGLEATSVLGMGREYDSEKRAAIIEASRNHQPAIASTTVVPDGTFDSEGHATVTASLPDGSQQEIFLNGSHAYTVVSADASGVTLRNPWGHNDTPSDNPVDGTFHLSWDTFSQYYGQVDIGTIP
;
A
#
# COMPACT_ATOMS: atom_id res chain seq x y z
N MET A 1 -40.91 18.27 -26.33
CA MET A 1 -40.44 18.34 -24.93
C MET A 1 -39.32 17.32 -24.79
N SER A 2 -38.29 17.61 -24.00
CA SER A 2 -37.24 16.64 -23.69
C SER A 2 -37.60 15.92 -22.39
N TYR A 3 -37.95 14.65 -22.48
CA TYR A 3 -38.28 13.80 -21.33
C TYR A 3 -37.18 12.79 -21.08
N PHE A 4 -36.69 12.12 -22.12
CA PHE A 4 -35.70 11.06 -22.02
C PHE A 4 -34.28 11.61 -22.11
N SER A 5 -34.01 12.59 -22.96
CA SER A 5 -32.66 13.18 -23.15
C SER A 5 -32.18 13.98 -21.93
N ASN A 6 -33.06 14.25 -20.96
CA ASN A 6 -32.74 14.91 -19.70
C ASN A 6 -32.38 13.93 -18.58
N LEU A 7 -32.40 12.62 -18.85
CA LEU A 7 -32.05 11.59 -17.87
C LEU A 7 -30.53 11.39 -17.72
N ILE A 8 -29.74 11.93 -18.65
CA ILE A 8 -28.28 11.86 -18.64
C ILE A 8 -27.69 13.27 -18.62
N GLY A 9 -26.44 13.39 -18.18
CA GLY A 9 -25.71 14.66 -18.09
C GLY A 9 -24.47 14.71 -18.97
N ASP A 10 -23.70 15.78 -18.81
CA ASP A 10 -22.40 15.91 -19.46
C ASP A 10 -21.39 14.90 -18.86
N VAL A 11 -20.51 14.37 -19.71
CA VAL A 11 -19.39 13.55 -19.26
C VAL A 11 -18.23 14.46 -18.81
N PRO A 12 -17.69 14.27 -17.59
CA PRO A 12 -16.62 15.10 -17.05
C PRO A 12 -15.29 14.97 -17.84
N GLY A 13 -14.38 15.91 -17.59
CA GLY A 13 -13.05 15.97 -18.20
C GLY A 13 -12.99 16.70 -19.54
N ASP A 14 -11.78 17.01 -20.00
CA ASP A 14 -11.52 17.58 -21.33
C ASP A 14 -10.31 16.85 -21.95
N PRO A 15 -10.52 16.05 -23.01
CA PRO A 15 -9.44 15.25 -23.60
C PRO A 15 -8.35 16.12 -24.24
N ALA A 16 -8.66 17.34 -24.70
CA ALA A 16 -7.69 18.24 -25.28
C ALA A 16 -6.76 18.83 -24.20
N GLU A 17 -7.32 19.17 -23.04
CA GLU A 17 -6.54 19.63 -21.89
C GLU A 17 -5.69 18.52 -21.28
N VAL A 18 -6.22 17.29 -21.14
CA VAL A 18 -5.43 16.12 -20.71
C VAL A 18 -4.26 15.88 -21.66
N ALA A 19 -4.51 15.88 -22.98
CA ALA A 19 -3.46 15.72 -23.97
C ALA A 19 -2.44 16.87 -23.96
N ARG A 20 -2.87 18.11 -23.63
CA ARG A 20 -1.94 19.24 -23.45
C ARG A 20 -1.02 19.00 -22.26
N TYR A 21 -1.58 18.62 -21.11
CA TYR A 21 -0.81 18.35 -19.92
C TYR A 21 0.17 17.18 -20.12
N ALA A 22 -0.26 16.11 -20.79
CA ALA A 22 0.61 14.99 -21.12
C ALA A 22 1.86 15.42 -21.93
N ARG A 23 1.70 16.35 -22.90
CA ARG A 23 2.83 16.91 -23.65
C ARG A 23 3.76 17.74 -22.78
N GLU A 24 3.23 18.48 -21.80
CA GLU A 24 4.03 19.27 -20.85
C GLU A 24 4.87 18.36 -19.95
N VAL A 25 4.27 17.29 -19.43
CA VAL A 25 4.98 16.25 -18.64
C VAL A 25 6.05 15.57 -19.49
N ARG A 26 5.75 15.23 -20.75
CA ARG A 26 6.72 14.65 -21.69
C ARG A 26 7.91 15.59 -21.94
N ALA A 27 7.65 16.88 -22.14
CA ALA A 27 8.70 17.89 -22.30
C ALA A 27 9.56 18.05 -21.04
N ALA A 28 8.97 17.90 -19.84
CA ALA A 28 9.76 17.85 -18.60
C ALA A 28 10.70 16.64 -18.57
N GLY A 29 10.25 15.47 -19.08
CA GLY A 29 11.11 14.29 -19.26
C GLY A 29 12.26 14.53 -20.23
N GLU A 30 12.02 15.27 -21.32
CA GLU A 30 13.08 15.67 -22.26
C GLU A 30 14.13 16.58 -21.60
N ASN A 31 13.69 17.53 -20.75
CA ASN A 31 14.60 18.38 -19.97
C ASN A 31 15.44 17.57 -18.96
N ALA A 32 14.84 16.56 -18.31
CA ALA A 32 15.58 15.66 -17.42
C ALA A 32 16.64 14.84 -18.18
N ALA A 33 16.33 14.41 -19.40
CA ALA A 33 17.29 13.73 -20.27
C ALA A 33 18.46 14.63 -20.69
N GLU A 34 18.20 15.92 -20.96
CA GLU A 34 19.25 16.91 -21.21
C GLU A 34 20.16 17.09 -19.98
N ALA A 35 19.58 17.25 -18.79
CA ALA A 35 20.33 17.35 -17.53
C ALA A 35 21.22 16.12 -17.26
N TYR A 36 20.73 14.91 -17.57
CA TYR A 36 21.55 13.70 -17.51
C TYR A 36 22.76 13.77 -18.48
N GLY A 37 22.54 14.29 -19.69
CA GLY A 37 23.58 14.55 -20.68
C GLY A 37 24.68 15.48 -20.14
N ASP A 38 24.27 16.56 -19.48
CA ASP A 38 25.18 17.54 -18.86
C ASP A 38 25.99 16.94 -17.70
N LEU A 39 25.36 16.14 -16.83
CA LEU A 39 26.06 15.42 -15.75
C LEU A 39 27.15 14.49 -16.32
N ARG A 40 26.81 13.72 -17.36
CA ARG A 40 27.76 12.84 -18.04
C ARG A 40 28.90 13.60 -18.71
N HIS A 41 28.62 14.78 -19.27
CA HIS A 41 29.65 15.63 -19.84
C HIS A 41 30.60 16.15 -18.75
N SER A 42 30.04 16.67 -17.66
CA SER A 42 30.78 17.18 -16.50
C SER A 42 31.71 16.14 -15.90
N GLU A 43 31.23 14.91 -15.70
CA GLU A 43 32.02 13.78 -15.20
C GLU A 43 33.26 13.50 -16.07
N ARG A 44 33.12 13.59 -17.40
CA ARG A 44 34.23 13.38 -18.35
C ARG A 44 35.21 14.54 -18.41
N SER A 45 34.80 15.73 -17.96
CA SER A 45 35.64 16.92 -17.91
C SER A 45 36.52 16.99 -16.66
N VAL A 46 36.30 16.09 -15.69
CA VAL A 46 37.12 16.05 -14.46
C VAL A 46 38.53 15.54 -14.82
N PRO A 47 39.60 16.26 -14.43
CA PRO A 47 40.98 15.84 -14.70
C PRO A 47 41.31 14.51 -14.00
N ASP A 48 42.43 13.86 -14.38
CA ASP A 48 42.94 12.60 -13.82
C ASP A 48 43.37 12.73 -12.33
N TRP A 49 42.44 13.08 -11.47
CA TRP A 49 42.59 13.11 -10.02
C TRP A 49 42.24 11.74 -9.42
N GLN A 50 42.98 11.34 -8.38
CA GLN A 50 42.85 10.03 -7.74
C GLN A 50 42.76 10.18 -6.22
N GLY A 51 42.30 9.13 -5.54
CA GLY A 51 42.20 9.07 -4.09
C GLY A 51 40.76 9.19 -3.59
N ALA A 52 40.60 9.29 -2.26
CA ALA A 52 39.30 9.22 -1.60
C ALA A 52 38.29 10.26 -2.10
N SER A 53 38.72 11.50 -2.36
CA SER A 53 37.84 12.55 -2.90
C SER A 53 37.35 12.26 -4.31
N ALA A 54 38.19 11.64 -5.16
CA ALA A 54 37.80 11.23 -6.50
C ALA A 54 36.76 10.10 -6.46
N ASN A 55 36.96 9.11 -5.58
CA ASN A 55 36.01 8.02 -5.38
C ASN A 55 34.66 8.52 -4.84
N ALA A 56 34.68 9.45 -3.87
CA ALA A 56 33.47 10.05 -3.31
C ALA A 56 32.70 10.86 -4.38
N PHE A 57 33.40 11.66 -5.19
CA PHE A 57 32.80 12.37 -6.30
C PHE A 57 32.18 11.42 -7.34
N GLN A 58 32.89 10.35 -7.73
CA GLN A 58 32.36 9.35 -8.66
C GLN A 58 31.11 8.65 -8.13
N SER A 59 31.09 8.34 -6.82
CA SER A 59 29.93 7.74 -6.16
C SER A 59 28.74 8.69 -6.19
N ALA A 60 28.92 9.94 -5.74
CA ALA A 60 27.88 10.96 -5.78
C ALA A 60 27.38 11.23 -7.20
N MET A 61 28.28 11.29 -8.19
CA MET A 61 27.91 11.47 -9.60
C MET A 61 27.10 10.29 -10.14
N SER A 62 27.44 9.06 -9.75
CA SER A 62 26.68 7.86 -10.09
C SER A 62 25.26 7.90 -9.50
N GLU A 63 25.14 8.29 -8.23
CA GLU A 63 23.85 8.45 -7.54
C GLU A 63 22.97 9.51 -8.22
N GLN A 64 23.51 10.70 -8.47
CA GLN A 64 22.77 11.80 -9.12
C GLN A 64 22.31 11.42 -10.52
N LYS A 65 23.18 10.78 -11.32
CA LYS A 65 22.80 10.24 -12.62
C LYS A 65 21.66 9.23 -12.51
N SER A 66 21.70 8.33 -11.53
CA SER A 66 20.62 7.36 -11.31
C SER A 66 19.31 8.05 -10.94
N ALA A 67 19.33 9.04 -10.05
CA ALA A 67 18.14 9.80 -9.65
C ALA A 67 17.52 10.55 -10.85
N VAL A 68 18.33 11.22 -11.66
CA VAL A 68 17.84 11.92 -12.87
C VAL A 68 17.26 10.93 -13.89
N THR A 69 17.87 9.75 -14.07
CA THR A 69 17.30 8.71 -14.94
C THR A 69 15.95 8.22 -14.43
N ARG A 70 15.80 7.97 -13.11
CA ARG A 70 14.50 7.57 -12.53
C ARG A 70 13.43 8.65 -12.76
N LEU A 71 13.75 9.92 -12.50
CA LEU A 71 12.84 11.03 -12.76
C LEU A 71 12.47 11.14 -14.24
N GLN A 72 13.44 11.00 -15.15
CA GLN A 72 13.19 11.01 -16.59
C GLN A 72 12.23 9.89 -17.00
N ASP A 73 12.51 8.65 -16.59
CA ASP A 73 11.69 7.49 -16.94
C ASP A 73 10.28 7.63 -16.34
N GLY A 74 10.19 8.13 -15.11
CA GLY A 74 8.94 8.46 -14.44
C GLY A 74 8.09 9.47 -15.20
N LEU A 75 8.68 10.60 -15.62
CA LEU A 75 7.99 11.61 -16.41
C LEU A 75 7.48 11.05 -17.76
N TYR A 76 8.24 10.18 -18.42
CA TYR A 76 7.78 9.56 -19.67
C TYR A 76 6.63 8.57 -19.45
N LYS A 77 6.66 7.79 -18.36
CA LYS A 77 5.56 6.90 -17.98
C LYS A 77 4.31 7.72 -17.67
N ALA A 78 4.44 8.74 -16.81
CA ALA A 78 3.35 9.64 -16.43
C ALA A 78 2.69 10.31 -17.64
N ALA A 79 3.48 10.81 -18.60
CA ALA A 79 2.96 11.37 -19.85
C ALA A 79 2.18 10.34 -20.67
N SER A 80 2.64 9.09 -20.72
CA SER A 80 1.98 8.02 -21.48
C SER A 80 0.66 7.60 -20.83
N SER A 81 0.59 7.55 -19.49
CA SER A 81 -0.64 7.32 -18.72
C SER A 81 -1.68 8.42 -18.99
N LEU A 82 -1.26 9.69 -18.97
CA LEU A 82 -2.14 10.82 -19.31
C LEU A 82 -2.63 10.78 -20.76
N GLU A 83 -1.77 10.41 -21.71
CA GLU A 83 -2.17 10.22 -23.12
C GLU A 83 -3.24 9.14 -23.23
N ASN A 84 -3.05 7.98 -22.59
CA ASN A 84 -4.01 6.89 -22.57
C ASN A 84 -5.36 7.32 -21.96
N TYR A 85 -5.32 7.95 -20.79
CA TYR A 85 -6.53 8.48 -20.13
C TYR A 85 -7.25 9.51 -21.00
N GLY A 86 -6.51 10.40 -21.67
CA GLY A 86 -7.07 11.37 -22.62
C GLY A 86 -7.84 10.70 -23.78
N TYR A 87 -7.34 9.57 -24.30
CA TYR A 87 -8.08 8.78 -25.31
C TYR A 87 -9.35 8.16 -24.74
N ILE A 88 -9.32 7.66 -23.51
CA ILE A 88 -10.49 7.08 -22.83
C ILE A 88 -11.57 8.16 -22.63
N VAL A 89 -11.20 9.34 -22.13
CA VAL A 89 -12.11 10.49 -21.98
C VAL A 89 -12.76 10.85 -23.31
N ALA A 90 -11.98 10.91 -24.40
CA ALA A 90 -12.49 11.24 -25.72
C ALA A 90 -13.50 10.19 -26.23
N GLU A 91 -13.21 8.91 -26.02
CA GLU A 91 -14.07 7.81 -26.44
C GLU A 91 -15.38 7.78 -25.65
N PHE A 92 -15.34 7.92 -24.32
CA PHE A 92 -16.57 7.93 -23.53
C PHE A 92 -17.43 9.17 -23.78
N LYS A 93 -16.83 10.34 -24.06
CA LYS A 93 -17.59 11.50 -24.55
C LYS A 93 -18.30 11.21 -25.87
N ARG A 94 -17.64 10.51 -26.80
CA ARG A 94 -18.23 10.10 -28.08
C ARG A 94 -19.38 9.12 -27.87
N LEU A 95 -19.22 8.15 -26.98
CA LEU A 95 -20.24 7.15 -26.65
C LEU A 95 -21.45 7.79 -25.97
N ALA A 96 -21.25 8.67 -24.98
CA ALA A 96 -22.33 9.41 -24.34
C ALA A 96 -23.08 10.33 -25.30
N ALA A 97 -22.38 10.99 -26.23
CA ALA A 97 -23.02 11.79 -27.28
C ALA A 97 -23.91 10.94 -28.20
N ASN A 98 -23.55 9.68 -28.47
CA ASN A 98 -24.42 8.77 -29.21
C ASN A 98 -25.67 8.41 -28.40
N VAL A 99 -25.52 8.12 -27.10
CA VAL A 99 -26.66 7.85 -26.20
C VAL A 99 -27.61 9.06 -26.17
N GLN A 100 -27.06 10.26 -26.00
CA GLN A 100 -27.82 11.52 -26.04
C GLN A 100 -28.62 11.65 -27.34
N GLY A 101 -27.97 11.42 -28.49
CA GLY A 101 -28.64 11.46 -29.80
C GLY A 101 -29.73 10.42 -29.98
N GLU A 102 -29.60 9.22 -29.39
CA GLU A 102 -30.67 8.22 -29.40
C GLU A 102 -31.84 8.62 -28.48
N LEU A 103 -31.57 9.14 -27.28
CA LEU A 103 -32.61 9.63 -26.38
C LEU A 103 -33.39 10.82 -26.99
N GLU A 104 -32.71 11.72 -27.69
CA GLU A 104 -33.35 12.83 -28.43
C GLU A 104 -34.26 12.33 -29.56
N LYS A 105 -33.91 11.23 -30.25
CA LYS A 105 -34.79 10.60 -31.23
C LYS A 105 -36.04 10.01 -30.56
N LEU A 106 -35.91 9.42 -29.38
CA LEU A 106 -37.06 8.90 -28.61
C LEU A 106 -37.96 10.04 -28.12
N ASP A 107 -37.39 11.17 -27.70
CA ASP A 107 -38.13 12.37 -27.36
C ASP A 107 -38.89 12.96 -28.55
N ALA A 108 -38.30 12.92 -29.74
CA ALA A 108 -38.96 13.32 -30.97
C ALA A 108 -40.13 12.39 -31.33
N GLN A 109 -39.99 11.07 -31.13
CA GLN A 109 -41.08 10.10 -31.30
C GLN A 109 -42.24 10.38 -30.35
N LEU A 110 -41.95 10.62 -29.07
CA LEU A 110 -42.97 10.93 -28.07
C LEU A 110 -43.65 12.28 -28.35
N SER A 111 -42.89 13.30 -28.74
CA SER A 111 -43.44 14.62 -29.08
C SER A 111 -44.26 14.62 -30.37
N GLY A 112 -44.10 13.60 -31.23
CA GLY A 112 -44.78 13.47 -32.51
C GLY A 112 -46.15 12.80 -32.46
N VAL A 113 -46.53 12.19 -31.32
CA VAL A 113 -47.84 11.52 -31.19
C VAL A 113 -48.93 12.48 -30.69
N ALA A 114 -50.19 12.11 -30.90
CA ALA A 114 -51.31 12.86 -30.32
C ALA A 114 -51.31 12.74 -28.78
N SER A 115 -51.78 13.79 -28.08
CA SER A 115 -51.73 13.85 -26.61
C SER A 115 -52.40 12.66 -25.89
N TRP A 116 -53.46 12.09 -26.48
CA TRP A 116 -54.14 10.91 -25.93
C TRP A 116 -53.34 9.60 -26.06
N GLN A 117 -52.29 9.57 -26.91
CA GLN A 117 -51.38 8.43 -27.09
C GLN A 117 -50.08 8.58 -26.28
N GLU A 118 -49.76 9.79 -25.80
CA GLU A 118 -48.48 10.13 -25.17
C GLU A 118 -48.11 9.17 -24.03
N ALA A 119 -49.03 8.88 -23.11
CA ALA A 119 -48.78 7.97 -21.99
C ALA A 119 -48.49 6.52 -22.43
N ALA A 120 -49.21 6.02 -23.44
CA ALA A 120 -48.99 4.67 -23.96
C ALA A 120 -47.66 4.57 -24.73
N THR A 121 -47.32 5.59 -25.52
CA THR A 121 -46.04 5.68 -26.22
C THR A 121 -44.88 5.79 -25.24
N TYR A 122 -45.00 6.61 -24.19
CA TYR A 122 -43.99 6.73 -23.15
C TYR A 122 -43.68 5.37 -22.50
N MET A 123 -44.71 4.61 -22.11
CA MET A 123 -44.54 3.27 -21.54
C MET A 123 -43.91 2.29 -22.53
N ALA A 124 -44.23 2.39 -23.82
CA ALA A 124 -43.65 1.53 -24.85
C ALA A 124 -42.17 1.82 -25.11
N LEU A 125 -41.74 3.08 -24.98
CA LEU A 125 -40.34 3.50 -25.18
C LEU A 125 -39.48 3.32 -23.93
N SER A 126 -40.09 3.25 -22.74
CA SER A 126 -39.39 3.18 -21.44
C SER A 126 -38.33 2.07 -21.34
N PRO A 127 -38.54 0.83 -21.84
CA PRO A 127 -37.50 -0.20 -21.78
C PRO A 127 -36.24 0.14 -22.59
N GLN A 128 -36.40 0.78 -23.76
CA GLN A 128 -35.27 1.20 -24.59
C GLN A 128 -34.49 2.35 -23.92
N VAL A 129 -35.22 3.29 -23.32
CA VAL A 129 -34.64 4.39 -22.54
C VAL A 129 -33.82 3.85 -21.38
N ALA A 130 -34.36 2.87 -20.64
CA ALA A 130 -33.66 2.26 -19.51
C ALA A 130 -32.32 1.63 -19.92
N LEU A 131 -32.26 0.93 -21.06
CA LEU A 131 -31.00 0.37 -21.58
C LEU A 131 -29.99 1.46 -21.94
N LEU A 132 -30.42 2.54 -22.58
CA LEU A 132 -29.57 3.67 -22.95
C LEU A 132 -28.99 4.39 -21.71
N VAL A 133 -29.81 4.59 -20.68
CA VAL A 133 -29.37 5.19 -19.41
C VAL A 133 -28.41 4.26 -18.67
N ASP A 134 -28.65 2.93 -18.69
CA ASP A 134 -27.74 1.95 -18.11
C ASP A 134 -26.38 1.94 -18.82
N ASP A 135 -26.36 1.98 -20.16
CA ASP A 135 -25.12 2.11 -20.94
C ASP A 135 -24.35 3.39 -20.58
N TYR A 136 -25.04 4.53 -20.48
CA TYR A 136 -24.43 5.80 -20.05
C TYR A 136 -23.82 5.70 -18.65
N ASN A 137 -24.54 5.14 -17.68
CA ASN A 137 -24.04 4.98 -16.32
C ASN A 137 -22.80 4.07 -16.26
N ARG A 138 -22.77 2.99 -17.06
CA ARG A 138 -21.59 2.13 -17.18
C ARG A 138 -20.39 2.89 -17.74
N TYR A 139 -20.59 3.75 -18.74
CA TYR A 139 -19.50 4.59 -19.26
C TYR A 139 -18.97 5.58 -18.22
N LEU A 140 -19.83 6.14 -17.36
CA LEU A 140 -19.39 7.00 -16.27
C LEU A 140 -18.57 6.23 -15.24
N THR A 141 -19.05 5.07 -14.79
CA THR A 141 -18.29 4.22 -13.85
C THR A 141 -16.94 3.80 -14.43
N SER A 142 -16.88 3.38 -15.70
CA SER A 142 -15.60 3.05 -16.34
C SER A 142 -14.67 4.25 -16.55
N LEU A 143 -15.22 5.46 -16.68
CA LEU A 143 -14.41 6.68 -16.73
C LEU A 143 -13.80 7.03 -15.37
N GLU A 144 -14.57 6.86 -14.29
CA GLU A 144 -14.09 7.01 -12.91
C GLU A 144 -12.97 6.01 -12.61
N GLU A 145 -13.17 4.72 -12.93
CA GLU A 145 -12.14 3.68 -12.79
C GLU A 145 -10.86 4.01 -13.58
N ALA A 146 -11.00 4.52 -14.81
CA ALA A 146 -9.85 4.92 -15.63
C ALA A 146 -9.13 6.15 -15.06
N ALA A 147 -9.85 7.06 -14.39
CA ALA A 147 -9.27 8.21 -13.72
C ALA A 147 -8.48 7.78 -12.48
N ASP A 148 -9.03 6.89 -11.66
CA ASP A 148 -8.36 6.32 -10.48
C ASP A 148 -7.10 5.55 -10.87
N GLN A 149 -7.19 4.72 -11.92
CA GLN A 149 -6.03 4.01 -12.46
C GLN A 149 -4.96 5.00 -12.98
N CYS A 150 -5.35 6.02 -13.75
CA CYS A 150 -4.39 7.05 -14.21
C CYS A 150 -3.74 7.77 -13.01
N GLY A 151 -4.49 8.05 -11.95
CA GLY A 151 -3.96 8.65 -10.72
C GLY A 151 -2.93 7.74 -10.03
N ALA A 152 -3.23 6.45 -9.92
CA ALA A 152 -2.31 5.45 -9.36
C ALA A 152 -1.03 5.31 -10.21
N GLU A 153 -1.16 5.27 -11.53
CA GLU A 153 -0.03 5.23 -12.47
C GLU A 153 0.83 6.49 -12.37
N LEU A 154 0.22 7.68 -12.24
CA LEU A 154 0.94 8.93 -12.04
C LEU A 154 1.72 8.94 -10.73
N ARG A 155 1.10 8.50 -9.63
CA ARG A 155 1.76 8.41 -8.32
C ARG A 155 2.97 7.48 -8.40
N ASN A 156 2.79 6.28 -8.93
CA ASN A 156 3.89 5.32 -9.09
C ASN A 156 5.01 5.85 -10.01
N ALA A 157 4.64 6.46 -11.14
CA ALA A 157 5.61 6.97 -12.08
C ALA A 157 6.40 8.16 -11.54
N LEU A 158 5.80 9.00 -10.70
CA LEU A 158 6.42 10.20 -10.14
C LEU A 158 6.95 10.00 -8.72
N ASP A 159 6.78 8.81 -8.15
CA ASP A 159 7.37 8.45 -6.87
C ASP A 159 8.90 8.38 -7.00
N ILE A 160 9.57 9.11 -6.10
CA ILE A 160 11.03 9.13 -6.02
C ILE A 160 11.39 8.78 -4.59
N GLU A 161 11.55 7.47 -4.36
CA GLU A 161 11.97 6.95 -3.07
C GLU A 161 13.26 7.63 -2.59
N PRO A 162 13.26 8.17 -1.35
CA PRO A 162 14.44 8.79 -0.79
C PRO A 162 15.64 7.85 -0.69
N VAL A 163 16.83 8.39 -0.97
CA VAL A 163 18.08 7.67 -0.70
C VAL A 163 18.26 7.59 0.80
N ASN A 164 18.24 6.37 1.32
CA ASN A 164 18.28 6.11 2.75
C ASN A 164 19.26 4.99 3.07
N TYR A 165 20.31 5.31 3.83
CA TYR A 165 21.34 4.37 4.26
C TYR A 165 21.19 4.05 5.74
N ASN A 166 21.26 2.77 6.09
CA ASN A 166 21.38 2.35 7.49
C ASN A 166 22.80 2.61 8.03
N ASP A 167 23.03 2.34 9.32
CA ASP A 167 24.32 2.54 10.00
C ASP A 167 25.49 1.74 9.39
N ASP A 168 25.19 0.64 8.69
CA ASP A 168 26.16 -0.17 7.95
C ASP A 168 26.49 0.37 6.55
N GLY A 169 25.87 1.49 6.15
CA GLY A 169 26.03 2.08 4.82
C GLY A 169 25.31 1.33 3.71
N VAL A 170 24.25 0.57 4.04
CA VAL A 170 23.40 -0.15 3.08
C VAL A 170 22.19 0.69 2.71
N GLU A 171 21.95 0.91 1.41
CA GLU A 171 20.77 1.62 0.89
C GLU A 171 19.51 0.77 1.10
N ILE A 172 18.66 1.13 2.05
CA ILE A 172 17.45 0.39 2.42
C ILE A 172 16.23 0.80 1.59
N GLY A 173 16.20 2.04 1.08
CA GLY A 173 15.20 2.52 0.11
C GLY A 173 15.37 1.96 -1.31
N SER A 174 16.40 1.14 -1.56
CA SER A 174 16.61 0.57 -2.89
C SER A 174 15.45 -0.35 -3.31
N GLN A 175 14.81 -0.03 -4.44
CA GLN A 175 13.73 -0.81 -5.02
C GLN A 175 14.18 -1.62 -6.24
N ARG A 176 13.41 -2.65 -6.59
CA ARG A 176 13.56 -3.42 -7.83
C ARG A 176 12.20 -3.76 -8.42
N SER A 177 12.14 -3.88 -9.74
CA SER A 177 10.90 -4.26 -10.42
C SER A 177 10.51 -5.70 -10.11
N LEU A 178 9.20 -5.94 -10.08
CA LEU A 178 8.62 -7.26 -10.01
C LEU A 178 8.91 -8.04 -11.29
N THR A 179 9.36 -9.27 -11.15
CA THR A 179 9.54 -10.19 -12.28
C THR A 179 8.27 -11.01 -12.52
N GLU A 180 8.13 -11.62 -13.71
CA GLU A 180 7.03 -12.56 -13.99
C GLU A 180 6.93 -13.66 -12.93
N ARG A 181 8.06 -14.19 -12.45
CA ARG A 181 8.09 -15.20 -11.38
C ARG A 181 7.66 -14.64 -10.03
N ASP A 182 7.94 -13.37 -9.76
CA ASP A 182 7.45 -12.72 -8.55
C ASP A 182 5.92 -12.61 -8.62
N MET A 183 5.38 -12.16 -9.76
CA MET A 183 3.95 -12.02 -9.96
C MET A 183 3.21 -13.36 -9.93
N GLU A 184 3.74 -14.41 -10.58
CA GLU A 184 3.16 -15.76 -10.50
C GLU A 184 3.08 -16.27 -9.05
N ARG A 185 4.11 -16.01 -8.24
CA ARG A 185 4.13 -16.40 -6.84
C ARG A 185 3.12 -15.61 -6.02
N ILE A 186 3.09 -14.28 -6.16
CA ILE A 186 2.17 -13.41 -5.44
C ILE A 186 0.72 -13.73 -5.83
N ASN A 187 0.43 -13.98 -7.11
CA ASN A 187 -0.90 -14.41 -7.59
C ASN A 187 -1.36 -15.73 -6.96
N ASN A 188 -0.43 -16.61 -6.58
CA ASN A 188 -0.76 -17.83 -5.84
C ASN A 188 -0.96 -17.56 -4.35
N GLN A 189 -0.13 -16.71 -3.75
CA GLN A 189 -0.28 -16.30 -2.34
C GLN A 189 -1.60 -15.55 -2.09
N LEU A 190 -2.12 -14.78 -3.06
CA LEU A 190 -3.44 -14.14 -2.95
C LEU A 190 -4.61 -15.14 -2.75
N LYS A 191 -4.39 -16.43 -3.01
CA LYS A 191 -5.39 -17.50 -2.81
C LYS A 191 -5.22 -18.23 -1.48
N ASP A 192 -4.05 -18.14 -0.88
CA ASP A 192 -3.64 -18.86 0.33
C ASP A 192 -2.44 -18.11 0.93
N MET A 193 -2.73 -17.14 1.80
CA MET A 193 -1.69 -16.30 2.40
C MET A 193 -1.10 -16.98 3.63
N ALA A 194 0.20 -16.81 3.85
CA ALA A 194 0.92 -17.38 4.98
C ALA A 194 1.55 -16.26 5.83
N PRO A 195 1.09 -16.02 7.08
CA PRO A 195 1.72 -15.06 7.99
C PRO A 195 3.21 -15.34 8.25
N GLU A 196 3.65 -16.58 8.05
CA GLU A 196 5.05 -17.00 8.16
C GLU A 196 5.94 -16.38 7.06
N ASP A 197 5.36 -15.92 5.96
CA ASP A 197 6.08 -15.19 4.90
C ASP A 197 6.41 -13.73 5.29
N ILE A 198 5.97 -13.27 6.46
CA ILE A 198 6.41 -12.00 7.05
C ILE A 198 7.77 -12.20 7.71
N ASN A 199 8.81 -11.73 7.01
CA ASN A 199 10.19 -11.71 7.50
C ASN A 199 10.79 -10.33 7.16
N GLN A 200 10.59 -9.38 8.08
CA GLN A 200 11.13 -8.03 8.01
C GLN A 200 12.65 -8.07 7.82
N ARG A 201 13.16 -7.04 7.15
CA ARG A 201 14.57 -6.90 6.82
C ARG A 201 15.10 -5.55 7.28
N GLY A 202 15.57 -4.70 6.38
CA GLY A 202 16.32 -3.49 6.72
C GLY A 202 15.46 -2.24 6.97
N ILE A 203 14.14 -2.36 6.90
CA ILE A 203 13.20 -1.24 7.03
C ILE A 203 12.51 -1.33 8.39
N GLY A 204 12.35 -0.19 9.08
CA GLY A 204 11.83 -0.09 10.45
C GLY A 204 10.30 -0.04 10.57
N ASP A 205 9.57 -0.73 9.70
CA ASP A 205 8.11 -0.71 9.56
C ASP A 205 7.41 -1.82 10.38
N CYS A 206 7.98 -2.18 11.55
CA CYS A 206 7.57 -3.38 12.30
C CYS A 206 6.10 -3.38 12.71
N THR A 207 5.54 -2.23 13.06
CA THR A 207 4.12 -2.09 13.41
C THR A 207 3.23 -2.44 12.24
N TYR A 208 3.55 -1.94 11.03
CA TYR A 208 2.79 -2.21 9.82
C TYR A 208 2.79 -3.71 9.47
N LEU A 209 3.97 -4.32 9.50
CA LEU A 209 4.12 -5.75 9.24
C LEU A 209 3.43 -6.62 10.31
N ALA A 210 3.50 -6.24 11.58
CA ALA A 210 2.79 -6.93 12.66
C ALA A 210 1.26 -6.82 12.48
N GLY A 211 0.77 -5.66 12.04
CA GLY A 211 -0.63 -5.43 11.68
C GLY A 211 -1.09 -6.34 10.54
N LEU A 212 -0.36 -6.35 9.43
CA LEU A 212 -0.63 -7.26 8.31
C LEU A 212 -0.63 -8.72 8.75
N GLY A 213 0.33 -9.14 9.57
CA GLY A 213 0.39 -10.50 10.12
C GLY A 213 -0.82 -10.85 10.96
N SER A 214 -1.30 -9.91 11.77
CA SER A 214 -2.45 -10.11 12.65
C SER A 214 -3.79 -10.20 11.90
N VAL A 215 -3.91 -9.55 10.73
CA VAL A 215 -5.07 -9.71 9.84
C VAL A 215 -4.94 -11.01 9.04
N MET A 216 -3.77 -11.26 8.45
CA MET A 216 -3.49 -12.39 7.56
C MET A 216 -3.63 -13.76 8.24
N GLN A 217 -3.52 -13.85 9.57
CA GLN A 217 -3.64 -15.13 10.29
C GLN A 217 -5.06 -15.71 10.32
N TYR A 218 -6.09 -14.92 9.98
CA TYR A 218 -7.48 -15.37 9.95
C TYR A 218 -8.01 -15.47 8.51
N PRO A 219 -8.81 -16.49 8.16
CA PRO A 219 -9.36 -16.65 6.80
C PRO A 219 -10.08 -15.41 6.26
N GLU A 220 -10.94 -14.79 7.07
CA GLU A 220 -11.65 -13.55 6.76
C GLU A 220 -10.69 -12.38 6.47
N GLY A 221 -9.56 -12.34 7.18
CA GLY A 221 -8.51 -11.35 6.95
C GLY A 221 -7.73 -11.59 5.66
N GLN A 222 -7.51 -12.86 5.29
CA GLN A 222 -6.91 -13.20 3.99
C GLN A 222 -7.83 -12.81 2.83
N GLU A 223 -9.14 -13.07 2.97
CA GLU A 223 -10.15 -12.64 1.99
C GLU A 223 -10.18 -11.11 1.86
N TRP A 224 -10.15 -10.39 2.99
CA TRP A 224 -10.06 -8.94 3.01
C TRP A 224 -8.80 -8.43 2.30
N LEU A 225 -7.61 -8.89 2.71
CA LEU A 225 -6.34 -8.47 2.12
C LEU A 225 -6.25 -8.82 0.63
N ALA A 226 -6.79 -9.96 0.21
CA ALA A 226 -6.86 -10.32 -1.20
C ALA A 226 -7.78 -9.36 -1.98
N SER A 227 -8.90 -8.93 -1.39
CA SER A 227 -9.82 -7.97 -2.01
C SER A 227 -9.21 -6.59 -2.21
N CYS A 228 -8.20 -6.22 -1.39
CA CYS A 228 -7.46 -4.98 -1.52
C CYS A 228 -6.46 -4.97 -2.68
N ILE A 229 -6.19 -6.12 -3.32
CA ILE A 229 -5.17 -6.25 -4.38
C ILE A 229 -5.80 -6.70 -5.69
N THR A 230 -5.60 -5.92 -6.75
CA THR A 230 -5.98 -6.28 -8.12
C THR A 230 -4.76 -6.33 -9.02
N PRO A 231 -4.54 -7.39 -9.83
CA PRO A 231 -3.47 -7.40 -10.83
C PRO A 231 -3.60 -6.24 -11.81
N HIS A 232 -2.49 -5.53 -12.05
CA HIS A 232 -2.40 -4.48 -13.05
C HIS A 232 -1.78 -5.02 -14.34
N TYR A 233 -2.25 -4.52 -15.48
CA TYR A 233 -1.78 -4.94 -16.80
C TYR A 233 -1.36 -3.73 -17.62
N ASP A 234 -0.21 -3.84 -18.26
CA ASP A 234 0.27 -2.83 -19.20
C ASP A 234 -0.61 -2.74 -20.46
N ALA A 235 -0.34 -1.74 -21.30
CA ALA A 235 -1.06 -1.54 -22.56
C ALA A 235 -0.98 -2.73 -23.55
N SER A 236 -0.07 -3.68 -23.35
CA SER A 236 0.04 -4.92 -24.14
C SER A 236 -0.80 -6.07 -23.58
N GLY A 237 -1.43 -5.87 -22.41
CA GLY A 237 -2.19 -6.89 -21.68
C GLY A 237 -1.30 -7.82 -20.87
N LYS A 238 -0.03 -7.46 -20.64
CA LYS A 238 0.88 -8.22 -19.79
C LYS A 238 0.80 -7.69 -18.36
N GLN A 239 0.68 -8.60 -17.39
CA GLN A 239 0.74 -8.19 -15.99
C GLN A 239 2.12 -7.58 -15.70
N ASP A 240 2.13 -6.39 -15.11
CA ASP A 240 3.34 -5.63 -14.77
C ASP A 240 3.35 -5.15 -13.32
N GLY A 241 2.26 -5.34 -12.57
CA GLY A 241 2.18 -4.97 -11.16
C GLY A 241 0.84 -5.29 -10.51
N TYR A 242 0.53 -4.51 -9.47
CA TYR A 242 -0.67 -4.62 -8.65
C TYR A 242 -1.22 -3.24 -8.29
N LEU A 243 -2.53 -3.06 -8.39
CA LEU A 243 -3.23 -1.97 -7.71
C LEU A 243 -3.56 -2.43 -6.29
N VAL A 244 -3.12 -1.66 -5.30
CA VAL A 244 -3.30 -1.92 -3.86
C VAL A 244 -4.17 -0.83 -3.27
N THR A 245 -5.23 -1.22 -2.58
CA THR A 245 -6.10 -0.28 -1.84
C THR A 245 -5.59 -0.14 -0.41
N LEU A 246 -5.24 1.08 -0.01
CA LEU A 246 -4.95 1.49 1.38
C LEU A 246 -6.03 2.46 1.84
N TYR A 247 -6.40 2.46 3.13
CA TYR A 247 -7.64 3.10 3.60
C TYR A 247 -7.45 4.39 4.40
N ASP A 248 -6.22 4.85 4.58
CA ASP A 248 -5.94 6.20 5.08
C ASP A 248 -4.95 6.87 4.13
N ASP A 249 -5.25 8.10 3.70
CA ASP A 249 -4.29 8.94 3.00
C ASP A 249 -3.67 9.89 4.02
N PRO A 250 -2.41 9.68 4.45
CA PRO A 250 -1.75 10.55 5.43
C PRO A 250 -1.64 12.01 4.94
N LEU A 251 -1.78 12.27 3.63
CA LEU A 251 -1.79 13.62 3.06
C LEU A 251 -3.20 14.22 2.95
N HIS A 252 -4.25 13.39 2.97
CA HIS A 252 -5.65 13.77 2.81
C HIS A 252 -6.55 12.98 3.79
N PRO A 253 -6.48 13.25 5.10
CA PRO A 253 -7.06 12.42 6.17
C PRO A 253 -8.59 12.55 6.31
N ASP A 254 -9.32 12.81 5.22
CA ASP A 254 -10.78 12.79 5.22
C ASP A 254 -11.28 11.34 5.40
N ASP A 255 -12.33 11.16 6.21
CA ASP A 255 -12.80 9.88 6.80
C ASP A 255 -13.14 8.72 5.81
N ASP A 256 -13.03 8.92 4.50
CA ASP A 256 -13.37 7.95 3.43
C ASP A 256 -12.24 7.75 2.38
N ALA A 257 -11.04 8.32 2.57
CA ALA A 257 -10.00 8.39 1.54
C ALA A 257 -9.23 7.08 1.34
N LYS A 258 -9.90 6.03 0.85
CA LYS A 258 -9.19 4.89 0.26
C LYS A 258 -8.41 5.35 -0.97
N GLN A 259 -7.16 4.91 -1.09
CA GLN A 259 -6.29 5.21 -2.22
C GLN A 259 -5.87 3.93 -2.91
N GLN A 260 -5.95 3.94 -4.24
CA GLN A 260 -5.30 2.93 -5.06
C GLN A 260 -3.87 3.35 -5.37
N VAL A 261 -2.92 2.49 -5.01
CA VAL A 261 -1.49 2.65 -5.26
C VAL A 261 -1.05 1.57 -6.24
N LEU A 262 -0.44 1.97 -7.35
CA LEU A 262 0.17 1.02 -8.29
C LEU A 262 1.54 0.60 -7.77
N VAL A 263 1.78 -0.70 -7.70
CA VAL A 263 3.05 -1.30 -7.28
C VAL A 263 3.62 -2.13 -8.43
N THR A 264 4.65 -1.59 -9.08
CA THR A 264 5.47 -2.28 -10.10
C THR A 264 6.83 -2.71 -9.57
N ASP A 265 7.26 -2.11 -8.46
CA ASP A 265 8.55 -2.29 -7.84
C ASP A 265 8.38 -2.53 -6.33
N VAL A 266 9.30 -3.30 -5.76
CA VAL A 266 9.32 -3.60 -4.32
C VAL A 266 10.68 -3.32 -3.71
N TYR A 267 10.71 -3.01 -2.42
CA TYR A 267 11.95 -2.78 -1.69
C TYR A 267 12.85 -4.02 -1.69
N THR A 268 14.08 -3.86 -2.17
CA THR A 268 15.10 -4.94 -2.20
C THR A 268 15.50 -5.37 -0.79
N ARG A 269 15.42 -4.44 0.16
CA ARG A 269 15.72 -4.63 1.58
C ARG A 269 14.48 -4.64 2.46
N GLY A 270 13.30 -4.72 1.87
CA GLY A 270 12.03 -4.83 2.60
C GLY A 270 11.65 -6.25 2.97
N VAL A 271 10.44 -6.41 3.46
CA VAL A 271 9.84 -7.69 3.83
C VAL A 271 9.85 -8.66 2.66
N LYS A 272 10.12 -9.93 2.94
CA LYS A 272 10.07 -10.99 1.93
C LYS A 272 9.71 -12.33 2.53
N GLY A 273 9.01 -13.15 1.75
CA GLY A 273 8.80 -14.55 2.05
C GLY A 273 10.06 -15.39 1.86
N SER A 274 9.92 -16.69 2.11
CA SER A 274 10.99 -17.68 1.97
C SER A 274 11.64 -17.71 0.57
N ASN A 275 10.88 -17.39 -0.47
CA ASN A 275 11.29 -17.50 -1.88
C ASN A 275 11.34 -16.17 -2.64
N GLY A 276 11.49 -15.05 -1.94
CA GLY A 276 11.53 -13.69 -2.53
C GLY A 276 10.34 -12.83 -2.13
N PRO A 277 10.05 -11.74 -2.87
CA PRO A 277 8.90 -10.89 -2.57
C PRO A 277 7.60 -11.67 -2.42
N SER A 278 6.78 -11.26 -1.46
CA SER A 278 5.48 -11.86 -1.19
C SER A 278 4.37 -10.82 -1.38
N VAL A 279 3.11 -11.24 -1.17
CA VAL A 279 1.98 -10.31 -1.07
C VAL A 279 2.24 -9.18 -0.06
N VAL A 280 2.99 -9.48 1.03
CA VAL A 280 3.35 -8.50 2.05
C VAL A 280 4.33 -7.46 1.49
N SER A 281 5.25 -7.84 0.61
CA SER A 281 6.16 -6.90 -0.07
C SER A 281 5.40 -5.91 -0.94
N VAL A 282 4.28 -6.34 -1.54
CA VAL A 282 3.40 -5.47 -2.34
C VAL A 282 2.71 -4.45 -1.43
N PHE A 283 2.18 -4.88 -0.28
CA PHE A 283 1.61 -3.98 0.72
C PHE A 283 2.64 -3.01 1.31
N GLU A 284 3.85 -3.46 1.66
CA GLU A 284 4.94 -2.61 2.18
C GLU A 284 5.33 -1.53 1.16
N SER A 285 5.38 -1.89 -0.12
CA SER A 285 5.76 -0.95 -1.19
C SER A 285 4.64 0.02 -1.55
N ALA A 286 3.37 -0.40 -1.43
CA ALA A 286 2.24 0.52 -1.53
C ALA A 286 2.24 1.52 -0.36
N TYR A 287 2.51 1.03 0.85
CA TYR A 287 2.58 1.85 2.06
C TYR A 287 3.70 2.87 1.98
N GLY A 288 4.88 2.43 1.52
CA GLY A 288 6.03 3.27 1.22
C GLY A 288 5.72 4.41 0.26
N GLN A 289 5.11 4.11 -0.88
CA GLN A 289 4.72 5.11 -1.89
C GLN A 289 3.68 6.13 -1.39
N LEU A 290 2.85 5.75 -0.42
CA LEU A 290 1.84 6.65 0.14
C LEU A 290 2.44 7.63 1.18
N HIS A 291 3.59 7.28 1.75
CA HIS A 291 4.32 8.08 2.72
C HIS A 291 5.45 8.84 2.02
N PRO A 292 5.41 10.18 1.88
CA PRO A 292 6.42 10.91 1.08
C PRO A 292 7.87 10.78 1.57
N GLY A 293 8.06 10.45 2.85
CA GLY A 293 9.35 10.13 3.44
C GLY A 293 9.84 8.72 3.10
N GLY A 294 9.01 7.87 2.51
CA GLY A 294 9.32 6.49 2.14
C GLY A 294 9.93 5.73 3.31
N THR A 295 11.11 5.17 3.10
CA THR A 295 11.85 4.44 4.13
C THR A 295 12.51 5.31 5.20
N LEU A 296 12.50 6.64 5.08
CA LEU A 296 13.07 7.53 6.11
C LEU A 296 12.30 7.39 7.44
N GLY A 297 12.97 7.71 8.54
CA GLY A 297 12.28 7.84 9.83
C GLY A 297 11.54 9.16 9.94
N GLY A 298 10.58 9.23 10.87
CA GLY A 298 9.82 10.44 11.16
C GLY A 298 8.37 10.36 10.67
N PRO A 299 7.58 11.44 10.85
CA PRO A 299 6.13 11.42 10.64
C PRO A 299 5.72 11.17 9.19
N ASP A 300 6.61 11.46 8.23
CA ASP A 300 6.32 11.31 6.81
C ASP A 300 6.76 9.96 6.23
N GLY A 301 7.44 9.11 7.02
CA GLY A 301 7.99 7.83 6.56
C GLY A 301 7.28 6.63 7.18
N ILE A 302 7.57 5.43 6.66
CA ILE A 302 6.86 4.20 7.07
C ILE A 302 7.35 3.59 8.39
N SER A 303 8.32 4.22 9.04
CA SER A 303 8.93 3.71 10.29
C SER A 303 8.36 4.44 11.51
N GLY A 304 7.98 3.67 12.54
CA GLY A 304 7.59 4.22 13.85
C GLY A 304 6.10 4.55 14.02
N ASN A 305 5.25 4.09 13.11
CA ASN A 305 3.80 4.30 13.18
C ASN A 305 3.16 3.54 14.34
N SER A 306 2.04 4.07 14.85
CA SER A 306 1.27 3.45 15.93
C SER A 306 0.38 2.30 15.43
N GLY A 307 0.03 1.37 16.31
CA GLY A 307 -0.85 0.26 15.95
C GLY A 307 -2.25 0.72 15.54
N THR A 308 -2.74 1.84 16.11
CA THR A 308 -4.03 2.44 15.75
C THR A 308 -4.05 2.99 14.32
N GLU A 309 -3.00 3.70 13.91
CA GLU A 309 -2.86 4.21 12.54
C GLU A 309 -2.76 3.05 11.56
N VAL A 310 -1.90 2.07 11.83
CA VAL A 310 -1.69 0.90 10.97
C VAL A 310 -2.98 0.10 10.74
N PHE A 311 -3.84 -0.06 11.75
CA PHE A 311 -5.10 -0.77 11.54
C PHE A 311 -6.06 0.01 10.66
N LYS A 312 -6.10 1.34 10.78
CA LYS A 312 -6.86 2.18 9.87
C LYS A 312 -6.32 2.08 8.45
N ASP A 313 -4.99 2.11 8.26
CA ASP A 313 -4.35 1.96 6.95
C ASP A 313 -4.73 0.64 6.24
N ILE A 314 -4.76 -0.46 7.00
CA ILE A 314 -4.97 -1.82 6.48
C ILE A 314 -6.47 -2.15 6.31
N THR A 315 -7.33 -1.68 7.22
CA THR A 315 -8.72 -2.13 7.32
C THR A 315 -9.75 -1.03 7.10
N GLY A 316 -9.34 0.24 7.11
CA GLY A 316 -10.25 1.40 7.12
C GLY A 316 -11.00 1.57 8.44
N LEU A 317 -10.69 0.77 9.46
CA LEU A 317 -11.35 0.80 10.77
C LEU A 317 -10.36 1.15 11.87
N GLU A 318 -10.78 2.04 12.77
CA GLU A 318 -10.01 2.43 13.95
C GLU A 318 -9.84 1.24 14.91
N ALA A 319 -8.65 1.10 15.48
CA ALA A 319 -8.38 0.12 16.53
C ALA A 319 -8.69 0.66 17.94
N THR A 320 -8.89 -0.26 18.87
CA THR A 320 -9.01 0.05 20.30
C THR A 320 -7.74 -0.37 21.03
N SER A 321 -7.12 0.57 21.77
CA SER A 321 -5.93 0.31 22.57
C SER A 321 -6.26 -0.17 23.99
N VAL A 322 -5.61 -1.24 24.41
CA VAL A 322 -5.58 -1.74 25.80
C VAL A 322 -4.22 -1.40 26.40
N LEU A 323 -4.20 -0.45 27.34
CA LEU A 323 -2.96 0.03 27.95
C LEU A 323 -2.57 -0.77 29.20
N GLY A 324 -1.40 -1.41 29.17
CA GLY A 324 -0.77 -2.07 30.32
C GLY A 324 0.31 -1.23 31.00
N MET A 325 0.85 -0.20 30.35
CA MET A 325 1.93 0.67 30.85
C MET A 325 3.14 -0.10 31.44
N GLY A 326 3.45 -1.27 30.87
CA GLY A 326 4.59 -2.09 31.26
C GLY A 326 4.56 -2.69 32.67
N ARG A 327 3.43 -2.65 33.41
CA ARG A 327 3.21 -3.42 34.67
C ARG A 327 1.74 -3.78 35.02
N GLU A 328 0.73 -3.39 34.22
CA GLU A 328 -0.67 -3.35 34.65
C GLU A 328 -1.71 -3.86 33.61
N TYR A 329 -1.59 -5.11 33.15
CA TYR A 329 -2.78 -5.81 32.64
C TYR A 329 -3.51 -6.51 33.79
N ASP A 330 -4.55 -5.88 34.32
CA ASP A 330 -5.46 -6.50 35.28
C ASP A 330 -6.35 -7.57 34.62
N SER A 331 -7.21 -8.22 35.41
CA SER A 331 -8.07 -9.30 34.92
C SER A 331 -9.04 -8.86 33.82
N GLU A 332 -9.49 -7.60 33.82
CA GLU A 332 -10.42 -7.08 32.81
C GLU A 332 -9.69 -6.84 31.49
N LYS A 333 -8.51 -6.21 31.54
CA LYS A 333 -7.68 -6.00 30.35
C LYS A 333 -7.19 -7.31 29.74
N ARG A 334 -6.76 -8.27 30.57
CA ARG A 334 -6.41 -9.62 30.10
C ARG A 334 -7.61 -10.31 29.45
N ALA A 335 -8.80 -10.19 30.04
CA ALA A 335 -10.01 -10.75 29.47
C ALA A 335 -10.33 -10.15 28.10
N ALA A 336 -10.17 -8.83 27.92
CA ALA A 336 -10.38 -8.16 26.63
C ALA A 336 -9.44 -8.69 25.53
N ILE A 337 -8.14 -8.86 25.84
CA ILE A 337 -7.15 -9.40 24.88
C ILE A 337 -7.46 -10.88 24.54
N ILE A 338 -7.84 -11.68 25.54
CA ILE A 338 -8.24 -13.08 25.34
C ILE A 338 -9.52 -13.17 24.49
N GLU A 339 -10.49 -12.29 24.74
CA GLU A 339 -11.73 -12.23 23.98
C GLU A 339 -11.49 -11.83 22.52
N ALA A 340 -10.65 -10.81 22.28
CA ALA A 340 -10.24 -10.41 20.95
C ALA A 340 -9.61 -11.57 20.17
N SER A 341 -8.67 -12.30 20.80
CA SER A 341 -8.06 -13.48 20.20
C SER A 341 -9.07 -14.58 19.86
N ARG A 342 -10.09 -14.80 20.71
CA ARG A 342 -11.16 -15.80 20.45
C ARG A 342 -12.12 -15.38 19.35
N ASN A 343 -12.33 -14.08 19.19
CA ASN A 343 -13.25 -13.50 18.22
C ASN A 343 -12.56 -13.17 16.88
N HIS A 344 -11.34 -13.67 16.66
CA HIS A 344 -10.53 -13.39 15.47
C HIS A 344 -10.30 -11.89 15.20
N GLN A 345 -10.27 -11.09 16.27
CA GLN A 345 -9.90 -9.69 16.14
C GLN A 345 -8.38 -9.60 16.01
N PRO A 346 -7.86 -8.92 14.98
CA PRO A 346 -6.43 -8.77 14.77
C PRO A 346 -5.85 -7.88 15.88
N ALA A 347 -4.67 -8.22 16.41
CA ALA A 347 -4.06 -7.44 17.47
C ALA A 347 -2.52 -7.35 17.35
N ILE A 348 -2.00 -6.19 17.75
CA ILE A 348 -0.57 -5.86 17.80
C ILE A 348 -0.20 -5.57 19.25
N ALA A 349 0.90 -6.14 19.74
CA ALA A 349 1.48 -5.78 21.04
C ALA A 349 2.76 -4.98 20.83
N SER A 350 2.90 -3.85 21.53
CA SER A 350 4.03 -2.93 21.35
C SER A 350 4.85 -2.74 22.63
N THR A 351 6.15 -2.53 22.44
CA THR A 351 7.13 -2.28 23.51
C THR A 351 7.47 -0.78 23.67
N THR A 352 6.64 0.11 23.12
CA THR A 352 6.86 1.57 23.11
C THR A 352 6.33 2.29 24.35
N VAL A 353 5.26 1.81 24.98
CA VAL A 353 4.62 2.46 26.15
C VAL A 353 5.01 1.76 27.46
N VAL A 354 6.31 1.75 27.77
CA VAL A 354 6.85 1.09 28.96
C VAL A 354 7.70 2.05 29.81
N PRO A 355 7.90 1.79 31.11
CA PRO A 355 8.77 2.61 31.95
C PRO A 355 10.22 2.68 31.44
N ASP A 356 10.88 3.81 31.67
CA ASP A 356 12.30 3.99 31.39
C ASP A 356 13.15 2.88 32.04
N GLY A 357 14.13 2.37 31.30
CA GLY A 357 15.03 1.31 31.76
C GLY A 357 14.41 -0.10 31.77
N THR A 358 13.24 -0.29 31.15
CA THR A 358 12.67 -1.63 30.89
C THR A 358 13.57 -2.45 29.95
N PHE A 359 14.16 -1.77 28.96
CA PHE A 359 15.17 -2.31 28.06
C PHE A 359 16.55 -1.75 28.43
N ASP A 360 17.60 -2.52 28.16
CA ASP A 360 18.98 -2.14 28.44
C ASP A 360 19.50 -1.04 27.49
N SER A 361 20.79 -0.69 27.62
CA SER A 361 21.40 0.35 26.79
C SER A 361 21.53 -0.02 25.31
N GLU A 362 21.41 -1.30 24.98
CA GLU A 362 21.40 -1.80 23.60
C GLU A 362 19.96 -1.91 23.06
N GLY A 363 18.96 -1.58 23.89
CA GLY A 363 17.55 -1.60 23.52
C GLY A 363 16.91 -2.98 23.67
N HIS A 364 17.53 -3.93 24.36
CA HIS A 364 17.03 -5.30 24.48
C HIS A 364 16.68 -5.68 25.93
N ALA A 365 15.87 -6.73 26.08
CA ALA A 365 15.63 -7.39 27.35
C ALA A 365 15.62 -8.91 27.17
N THR A 366 16.38 -9.63 27.99
CA THR A 366 16.42 -11.10 27.95
C THR A 366 15.26 -11.68 28.75
N VAL A 367 14.47 -12.56 28.13
CA VAL A 367 13.38 -13.29 28.78
C VAL A 367 13.42 -14.77 28.43
N THR A 368 12.94 -15.62 29.34
CA THR A 368 12.66 -17.02 29.01
C THR A 368 11.26 -17.12 28.40
N ALA A 369 11.16 -17.63 27.18
CA ALA A 369 9.92 -17.82 26.45
C ALA A 369 9.72 -19.29 26.07
N SER A 370 8.47 -19.69 25.86
CA SER A 370 8.13 -21.02 25.34
C SER A 370 8.03 -20.96 23.81
N LEU A 371 8.76 -21.81 23.09
CA LEU A 371 8.69 -21.91 21.64
C LEU A 371 7.54 -22.84 21.19
N PRO A 372 7.13 -22.83 19.90
CA PRO A 372 6.06 -23.68 19.39
C PRO A 372 6.32 -25.19 19.55
N ASP A 373 7.57 -25.60 19.62
CA ASP A 373 7.98 -26.99 19.87
C ASP A 373 7.89 -27.41 21.35
N GLY A 374 7.48 -26.49 22.23
CA GLY A 374 7.35 -26.68 23.68
C GLY A 374 8.65 -26.48 24.46
N SER A 375 9.77 -26.20 23.81
CA SER A 375 11.03 -25.90 24.48
C SER A 375 10.99 -24.52 25.17
N GLN A 376 11.82 -24.36 26.20
CA GLN A 376 12.05 -23.07 26.85
C GLN A 376 13.37 -22.50 26.36
N GLN A 377 13.37 -21.24 25.93
CA GLN A 377 14.54 -20.58 25.37
C GLN A 377 14.67 -19.15 25.89
N GLU A 378 15.90 -18.71 26.14
CA GLU A 378 16.19 -17.30 26.36
C GLU A 378 16.23 -16.57 25.01
N ILE A 379 15.41 -15.52 24.88
CA ILE A 379 15.31 -14.66 23.70
C ILE A 379 15.49 -13.19 24.09
N PHE A 380 15.86 -12.36 23.13
CA PHE A 380 15.81 -10.91 23.26
C PHE A 380 14.44 -10.37 22.83
N LEU A 381 13.84 -9.57 23.70
CA LEU A 381 12.76 -8.65 23.34
C LEU A 381 13.36 -7.30 22.97
N ASN A 382 12.87 -6.68 21.91
CA ASN A 382 13.36 -5.40 21.43
C ASN A 382 12.47 -4.26 21.91
N GLY A 383 13.10 -3.18 22.39
CA GLY A 383 12.43 -1.92 22.68
C GLY A 383 12.02 -1.22 21.39
N SER A 384 10.97 -0.40 21.47
CA SER A 384 10.42 0.32 20.31
C SER A 384 10.07 -0.59 19.12
N HIS A 385 9.54 -1.78 19.42
CA HIS A 385 9.21 -2.82 18.45
C HIS A 385 7.77 -3.30 18.63
N ALA A 386 7.21 -3.86 17.56
CA ALA A 386 5.84 -4.35 17.53
C ALA A 386 5.79 -5.84 17.15
N TYR A 387 4.84 -6.55 17.73
CA TYR A 387 4.66 -8.00 17.56
C TYR A 387 3.21 -8.31 17.22
N THR A 388 2.99 -9.26 16.32
CA THR A 388 1.64 -9.81 16.08
C THR A 388 1.21 -10.61 17.30
N VAL A 389 -0.01 -10.38 17.81
CA VAL A 389 -0.64 -11.25 18.80
C VAL A 389 -1.28 -12.43 18.09
N VAL A 390 -0.62 -13.59 18.16
CA VAL A 390 -1.09 -14.82 17.51
C VAL A 390 -2.25 -15.42 18.29
N SER A 391 -2.14 -15.47 19.62
CA SER A 391 -3.21 -15.92 20.51
C SER A 391 -3.03 -15.44 21.94
N ALA A 392 -4.10 -15.41 22.72
CA ALA A 392 -4.05 -15.14 24.15
C ALA A 392 -5.00 -16.04 24.93
N ASP A 393 -4.56 -16.53 26.09
CA ASP A 393 -5.34 -17.40 26.96
C ASP A 393 -5.04 -17.17 28.46
N ALA A 394 -5.48 -18.08 29.33
CA ALA A 394 -5.27 -17.97 30.77
C ALA A 394 -3.79 -18.08 31.19
N SER A 395 -2.96 -18.76 30.41
CA SER A 395 -1.52 -18.91 30.66
C SER A 395 -0.70 -17.70 30.22
N GLY A 396 -1.12 -17.00 29.17
CA GLY A 396 -0.37 -15.85 28.68
C GLY A 396 -0.73 -15.45 27.25
N VAL A 397 0.26 -14.91 26.56
CA VAL A 397 0.14 -14.39 25.20
C VAL A 397 1.18 -15.04 24.31
N THR A 398 0.73 -15.53 23.16
CA THR A 398 1.58 -16.01 22.07
C THR A 398 1.75 -14.89 21.07
N LEU A 399 3.00 -14.56 20.76
CA LEU A 399 3.40 -13.45 19.91
C LEU A 399 4.20 -13.97 18.72
N ARG A 400 4.22 -13.20 17.64
CA ARG A 400 5.13 -13.39 16.52
C ARG A 400 5.90 -12.12 16.23
N ASN A 401 7.23 -12.24 16.22
CA ASN A 401 8.13 -11.18 15.82
C ASN A 401 8.08 -11.01 14.27
N PRO A 402 7.78 -9.82 13.73
CA PRO A 402 7.72 -9.58 12.29
C PRO A 402 9.09 -9.77 11.60
N TRP A 403 10.20 -9.82 12.35
CA TRP A 403 11.52 -10.23 11.83
C TRP A 403 11.54 -11.70 11.33
N GLY A 404 10.53 -12.48 11.70
CA GLY A 404 10.43 -13.91 11.37
C GLY A 404 11.29 -14.82 12.26
N HIS A 405 12.10 -14.24 13.15
CA HIS A 405 12.96 -14.92 14.11
C HIS A 405 13.05 -14.10 15.41
N ASN A 406 13.57 -14.74 16.46
CA ASN A 406 14.00 -14.05 17.66
C ASN A 406 15.49 -14.29 17.89
N ASP A 407 16.23 -13.23 18.16
CA ASP A 407 17.63 -13.33 18.54
C ASP A 407 17.77 -13.87 19.97
N THR A 408 18.90 -14.52 20.24
CA THR A 408 19.17 -15.14 21.54
C THR A 408 20.54 -14.72 22.06
N PRO A 409 20.78 -14.76 23.39
CA PRO A 409 22.10 -14.50 23.96
C PRO A 409 23.21 -15.46 23.48
N SER A 410 22.85 -16.53 22.77
CA SER A 410 23.78 -17.53 22.24
C SER A 410 24.14 -17.32 20.76
N ASP A 411 23.68 -16.23 20.15
CA ASP A 411 23.82 -15.89 18.72
C ASP A 411 23.26 -16.96 17.76
N ASN A 412 22.31 -17.78 18.25
CA ASN A 412 21.56 -18.71 17.43
C ASN A 412 20.09 -18.26 17.39
N PRO A 413 19.62 -17.65 16.28
CA PRO A 413 18.24 -17.25 16.14
C PRO A 413 17.28 -18.45 16.25
N VAL A 414 16.14 -18.22 16.88
CA VAL A 414 15.06 -19.20 17.03
C VAL A 414 13.79 -18.72 16.33
N ASP A 415 12.73 -19.55 16.36
CA ASP A 415 11.44 -19.24 15.74
C ASP A 415 10.94 -17.84 16.14
N GLY A 416 10.38 -17.11 15.18
CA GLY A 416 9.80 -15.79 15.42
C GLY A 416 8.59 -15.82 16.36
N THR A 417 7.96 -16.97 16.53
CA THR A 417 6.79 -17.20 17.36
C THR A 417 7.20 -17.69 18.74
N PHE A 418 6.61 -17.13 19.79
CA PHE A 418 6.93 -17.49 21.17
C PHE A 418 5.77 -17.15 22.11
N HIS A 419 5.71 -17.83 23.26
CA HIS A 419 4.71 -17.62 24.29
C HIS A 419 5.34 -17.07 25.57
N LEU A 420 4.70 -16.05 26.14
CA LEU A 420 5.07 -15.43 27.41
C LEU A 420 3.92 -15.55 28.40
N SER A 421 4.27 -15.79 29.67
CA SER A 421 3.31 -15.67 30.77
C SER A 421 2.76 -14.23 30.85
N TRP A 422 1.56 -14.07 31.40
CA TRP A 422 1.01 -12.72 31.62
C TRP A 422 1.90 -11.81 32.45
N ASP A 423 2.65 -12.34 33.42
CA ASP A 423 3.52 -11.54 34.26
C ASP A 423 4.72 -11.00 33.47
N THR A 424 5.35 -11.86 32.66
CA THR A 424 6.42 -11.45 31.73
C THR A 424 5.87 -10.50 30.67
N PHE A 425 4.75 -10.82 30.03
CA PHE A 425 4.12 -9.98 29.02
C PHE A 425 3.81 -8.58 29.59
N SER A 426 3.19 -8.52 30.77
CA SER A 426 2.83 -7.25 31.40
C SER A 426 4.04 -6.39 31.70
N GLN A 427 5.22 -6.97 31.93
CA GLN A 427 6.44 -6.24 32.23
C GLN A 427 7.03 -5.51 31.01
N TYR A 428 6.88 -6.08 29.81
CA TYR A 428 7.60 -5.62 28.61
C TYR A 428 6.71 -5.03 27.52
N TYR A 429 5.40 -5.28 27.57
CA TYR A 429 4.45 -4.82 26.54
C TYR A 429 3.54 -3.75 27.11
N GLY A 430 3.71 -2.52 26.62
CA GLY A 430 3.03 -1.33 27.13
C GLY A 430 1.57 -1.21 26.71
N GLN A 431 1.29 -1.72 25.52
CA GLN A 431 0.03 -1.50 24.82
C GLN A 431 -0.28 -2.68 23.89
N VAL A 432 -1.57 -2.99 23.79
CA VAL A 432 -2.12 -3.89 22.76
C VAL A 432 -3.17 -3.13 21.98
N ASP A 433 -2.99 -3.02 20.68
CA ASP A 433 -3.98 -2.43 19.77
C ASP A 433 -4.80 -3.55 19.14
N ILE A 434 -6.13 -3.45 19.22
CA ILE A 434 -7.07 -4.45 18.74
C ILE A 434 -7.88 -3.85 17.60
N GLY A 435 -7.66 -4.35 16.38
CA GLY A 435 -8.37 -3.93 15.18
C GLY A 435 -9.63 -4.75 14.90
N THR A 436 -10.22 -4.51 13.73
CA THR A 436 -11.39 -5.23 13.23
C THR A 436 -11.17 -5.57 11.76
N ILE A 437 -11.53 -6.79 11.35
CA ILE A 437 -11.57 -7.17 9.94
C ILE A 437 -12.97 -6.78 9.40
N PRO A 438 -13.07 -5.99 8.31
CA PRO A 438 -14.34 -5.48 7.79
C PRO A 438 -15.35 -6.53 7.31
#